data_AF-A0A257LYA0-F1
#
_entry.id   AF-A0A257LYA0-F1
#
_cell.length_a   1.000
_cell.length_b   1.000
_cell.length_c   1.000
_cell.angle_alpha   90.00
_cell.angle_beta   90.00
_cell.angle_gamma   90.00
#
_symmetry.space_group_name_H-M   'P 1'
#
loop_
_entity.id
_entity.type
_entity.pdbx_description
1 polymer ?
#
loop_
_entity_poly.entity_id
_entity_poly.type
_entity_poly.pdbx_seq_one_letter_code
_entity_poly.pdbx_strand_id
1 'polypeptide(L)'
;MGPLQAAIDAAGLNSAFDVAYPLNNSKSLPDYSHPDKVRDATRLEQTLKPASKAWGAPAFLTQGDVLQVLGPMLNARSDSFVIRAYGDAADSSGTIRARAWCEAIVQRTPEPLKPDQSGLNSAEAGKPGDFGRRFIVKSFRWLKREEI
;
A
#
# COMPACT_ATOMS: atom_id res chain seq x y z
N MET A 1 4.65 -8.99 18.20
CA MET A 1 4.95 -9.52 16.85
C MET A 1 3.99 -8.90 15.84
N GLY A 2 4.48 -8.45 14.68
CA GLY A 2 3.62 -7.94 13.61
C GLY A 2 2.90 -9.06 12.84
N PRO A 3 1.83 -8.74 12.08
CA PRO A 3 1.03 -9.75 11.37
C PRO A 3 1.82 -10.53 10.31
N LEU A 4 2.74 -9.88 9.61
CA LEU A 4 3.61 -10.56 8.64
C LEU A 4 4.59 -11.52 9.30
N GLN A 5 5.16 -11.13 10.46
CA GLN A 5 6.05 -12.03 11.18
C GLN A 5 5.30 -13.27 11.66
N ALA A 6 4.09 -13.09 12.20
CA ALA A 6 3.25 -14.21 12.62
C ALA A 6 2.92 -15.17 11.47
N ALA A 7 2.71 -14.64 10.26
CA ALA A 7 2.47 -15.47 9.07
C ALA A 7 3.72 -16.25 8.62
N ILE A 8 4.90 -15.64 8.67
CA ILE A 8 6.18 -16.32 8.38
C ILE A 8 6.41 -17.46 9.38
N ASP A 9 6.19 -17.20 10.66
CA ASP A 9 6.34 -18.19 11.74
C ASP A 9 5.33 -19.35 11.56
N ALA A 10 4.06 -19.04 11.27
CA ALA A 10 3.02 -20.04 11.01
C ALA A 10 3.28 -20.90 9.77
N ALA A 11 3.91 -20.32 8.74
CA ALA A 11 4.30 -21.05 7.53
C ALA A 11 5.54 -21.94 7.75
N GLY A 12 6.24 -21.80 8.89
CA GLY A 12 7.40 -22.62 9.22
C GLY A 12 8.61 -22.40 8.31
N LEU A 13 8.68 -21.26 7.62
CA LEU A 13 9.71 -20.97 6.60
C LEU A 13 11.13 -20.98 7.20
N ASN A 14 11.27 -20.58 8.46
CA ASN A 14 12.55 -20.54 9.17
C ASN A 14 12.78 -21.76 10.08
N SER A 15 11.91 -22.76 10.05
CA SER A 15 11.92 -23.89 11.01
C SER A 15 13.26 -24.63 11.08
N ALA A 16 13.95 -24.78 9.93
CA ALA A 16 15.29 -25.37 9.89
C ALA A 16 16.32 -24.57 10.73
N PHE A 17 16.23 -23.24 10.73
CA PHE A 17 17.08 -22.37 11.54
C PHE A 17 16.68 -22.34 13.01
N ASP A 18 15.38 -22.49 13.31
CA ASP A 18 14.91 -22.59 14.69
C ASP A 18 15.43 -23.87 15.35
N VAL A 19 15.51 -24.98 14.60
CA VAL A 19 16.06 -26.26 15.07
C VAL A 19 17.58 -26.23 15.13
N ALA A 20 18.25 -25.69 14.10
CA ALA A 20 19.72 -25.69 14.03
C ALA A 20 20.36 -24.68 14.98
N TYR A 21 19.71 -23.53 15.20
CA TYR A 21 20.25 -22.41 15.98
C TYR A 21 19.25 -21.88 17.02
N PRO A 22 18.73 -22.73 17.92
CA PRO A 22 17.69 -22.34 18.86
C PRO A 22 18.18 -21.25 19.82
N LEU A 23 17.33 -20.25 20.06
CA LEU A 23 17.50 -19.28 21.12
C LEU A 23 16.57 -19.65 22.28
N ASN A 24 17.12 -19.77 23.50
CA ASN A 24 16.27 -19.97 24.67
C ASN A 24 15.63 -18.63 25.06
N ASN A 25 14.38 -18.43 24.65
CA ASN A 25 13.55 -17.27 24.97
C ASN A 25 12.33 -17.62 25.84
N SER A 26 12.33 -18.81 26.46
CA SER A 26 11.16 -19.33 27.18
C SER A 26 10.85 -18.63 28.51
N LYS A 27 11.82 -17.89 29.08
CA LYS A 27 11.72 -17.27 30.41
C LYS A 27 12.46 -15.94 30.40
N SER A 28 12.00 -15.00 31.20
CA SER A 28 12.78 -13.79 31.49
C SER A 28 14.05 -14.16 32.25
N LEU A 29 15.10 -13.34 32.08
CA LEU A 29 16.34 -13.51 32.81
C LEU A 29 16.14 -13.01 34.26
N PRO A 30 16.77 -13.67 35.24
CA PRO A 30 16.75 -13.15 36.61
C PRO A 30 17.45 -11.80 36.68
N ASP A 31 17.02 -10.96 37.62
CA ASP A 31 17.67 -9.68 37.88
C ASP A 31 19.17 -9.87 38.15
N TYR A 32 20.00 -9.25 37.31
CA TYR A 32 21.44 -9.30 37.41
C TYR A 32 21.97 -8.01 38.05
N SER A 33 22.63 -8.11 39.20
CA SER A 33 23.27 -6.98 39.87
C SER A 33 24.74 -6.90 39.47
N HIS A 34 25.09 -5.97 38.59
CA HIS A 34 26.46 -5.60 38.25
C HIS A 34 26.75 -4.17 38.74
N PRO A 35 28.00 -3.83 39.14
CA PRO A 35 28.38 -2.46 39.50
C PRO A 35 28.03 -1.43 38.40
N ASP A 36 28.00 -1.87 37.15
CA ASP A 36 27.61 -1.08 35.98
C ASP A 36 26.08 -1.16 35.83
N LYS A 37 25.36 -0.41 36.66
CA LYS A 37 23.89 -0.41 36.66
C LYS A 37 23.34 -0.12 35.26
N VAL A 38 22.85 -1.13 34.55
CA VAL A 38 22.04 -0.94 33.36
C VAL A 38 20.73 -0.29 33.82
N ARG A 39 20.53 0.98 33.47
CA ARG A 39 19.39 1.80 33.95
C ARG A 39 18.03 1.24 33.56
N ASP A 40 17.98 0.39 32.54
CA ASP A 40 16.76 -0.21 32.02
C ASP A 40 17.03 -1.64 31.52
N ALA A 41 16.70 -2.62 32.36
CA ALA A 41 16.81 -4.05 32.03
C ALA A 41 15.70 -4.55 31.10
N THR A 42 14.62 -3.76 30.85
CA THR A 42 13.53 -4.20 29.96
C THR A 42 13.98 -4.36 28.51
N ARG A 43 15.07 -3.70 28.11
CA ARG A 43 15.73 -3.88 26.80
C ARG A 43 16.45 -5.22 26.66
N LEU A 44 16.64 -5.94 27.76
CA LEU A 44 17.25 -7.27 27.82
C LEU A 44 16.20 -8.37 27.95
N GLU A 45 14.90 -8.05 27.94
CA GLU A 45 13.82 -9.01 28.09
C GLU A 45 13.93 -10.11 27.03
N GLN A 46 14.21 -11.31 27.53
CA GLN A 46 14.57 -12.45 26.71
C GLN A 46 13.34 -13.02 25.99
N THR A 47 12.15 -12.93 26.59
CA THR A 47 10.90 -13.45 26.01
C THR A 47 10.44 -12.70 24.76
N LEU A 48 10.92 -11.48 24.54
CA LEU A 48 10.62 -10.68 23.35
C LEU A 48 11.57 -10.96 22.17
N LYS A 49 12.59 -11.79 22.38
CA LYS A 49 13.56 -12.15 21.34
C LYS A 49 13.00 -13.21 20.39
N PRO A 50 13.48 -13.24 19.14
CA PRO A 50 13.11 -14.26 18.16
C PRO A 50 13.50 -15.68 18.61
N ALA A 51 12.89 -16.70 18.00
CA ALA A 51 13.12 -18.10 18.36
C ALA A 51 14.52 -18.62 17.99
N SER A 52 15.22 -17.97 17.04
CA SER A 52 16.52 -18.41 16.54
C SER A 52 17.61 -17.36 16.68
N LYS A 53 18.84 -17.82 16.94
CA LYS A 53 20.07 -17.03 16.86
C LYS A 53 20.41 -16.62 15.42
N ALA A 54 19.82 -17.29 14.43
CA ALA A 54 19.99 -16.95 13.02
C ALA A 54 19.13 -15.74 12.59
N TRP A 55 18.35 -15.15 13.50
CA TRP A 55 17.57 -13.95 13.21
C TRP A 55 18.46 -12.81 12.68
N GLY A 56 18.19 -12.35 11.47
CA GLY A 56 18.99 -11.34 10.76
C GLY A 56 20.13 -11.92 9.90
N ALA A 57 20.31 -13.24 9.87
CA ALA A 57 21.16 -13.88 8.87
C ALA A 57 20.53 -13.77 7.47
N PRO A 58 21.31 -13.67 6.39
CA PRO A 58 20.79 -13.48 5.04
C PRO A 58 19.76 -14.53 4.56
N ALA A 59 19.82 -15.75 5.11
CA ALA A 59 18.90 -16.83 4.77
C ALA A 59 17.68 -16.94 5.71
N PHE A 60 17.64 -16.13 6.78
CA PHE A 60 16.54 -16.12 7.74
C PHE A 60 15.55 -15.02 7.34
N LEU A 61 14.33 -15.41 6.96
CA LEU A 61 13.32 -14.47 6.48
C LEU A 61 12.67 -13.72 7.64
N THR A 62 12.71 -12.39 7.60
CA THR A 62 12.04 -11.52 8.58
C THR A 62 10.90 -10.72 7.95
N GLN A 63 10.01 -10.18 8.78
CA GLN A 63 9.02 -9.20 8.34
C GLN A 63 9.65 -7.98 7.63
N GLY A 64 10.86 -7.58 8.03
CA GLY A 64 11.59 -6.47 7.41
C GLY A 64 11.94 -6.72 5.96
N ASP A 65 12.39 -7.94 5.64
CA ASP A 65 12.75 -8.34 4.28
C ASP A 65 11.55 -8.29 3.33
N VAL A 66 10.39 -8.74 3.80
CA VAL A 66 9.13 -8.68 3.05
C VAL A 66 8.68 -7.22 2.85
N LEU A 67 8.72 -6.42 3.92
CA LEU A 67 8.32 -5.01 3.86
C LEU A 67 9.24 -4.17 2.97
N GLN A 68 10.53 -4.48 2.93
CA GLN A 68 11.48 -3.78 2.07
C GLN A 68 11.14 -3.98 0.59
N VAL A 69 10.70 -5.18 0.21
CA VAL A 69 10.31 -5.50 -1.16
C VAL A 69 8.93 -4.91 -1.51
N LEU A 70 7.95 -5.04 -0.60
CA LEU A 70 6.57 -4.63 -0.87
C LEU A 70 6.32 -3.14 -0.61
N GLY A 71 7.12 -2.49 0.23
CA GLY A 71 6.95 -1.10 0.66
C GLY A 71 6.68 -0.11 -0.49
N PRO A 72 7.43 -0.14 -1.60
CA PRO A 72 7.18 0.73 -2.76
C PRO A 72 5.84 0.50 -3.46
N MET A 73 5.23 -0.69 -3.32
CA MET A 73 3.94 -1.05 -3.93
C MET A 73 2.74 -0.82 -3.00
N LEU A 74 2.97 -0.77 -1.69
CA LEU A 74 1.90 -0.58 -0.69
C LEU A 74 1.28 0.82 -0.73
N ASN A 75 2.00 1.80 -1.27
CA ASN A 75 1.41 3.10 -1.56
C ASN A 75 0.63 3.02 -2.86
N ALA A 76 -0.69 3.22 -2.78
CA ALA A 76 -1.47 3.54 -3.96
C ALA A 76 -0.83 4.76 -4.63
N ARG A 77 -0.24 4.59 -5.82
CA ARG A 77 0.19 5.75 -6.59
C ARG A 77 -1.06 6.56 -6.91
N SER A 78 -1.14 7.80 -6.43
CA SER A 78 -2.23 8.76 -6.67
C SER A 78 -2.35 9.21 -8.14
N ASP A 79 -1.94 8.37 -9.08
CA ASP A 79 -1.99 8.61 -10.52
C ASP A 79 -3.10 7.79 -11.18
N SER A 80 -3.84 6.94 -10.47
CA SER A 80 -5.02 6.25 -10.99
C SER A 80 -6.24 6.55 -10.13
N PHE A 81 -7.30 7.00 -10.77
CA PHE A 81 -8.52 7.49 -10.14
C PHE A 81 -9.71 6.71 -10.66
N VAL A 82 -10.63 6.37 -9.76
CA VAL A 82 -11.96 5.89 -10.13
C VAL A 82 -12.90 7.09 -10.10
N ILE A 83 -13.47 7.43 -11.24
CA ILE A 83 -14.44 8.51 -11.39
C ILE A 83 -15.81 7.89 -11.63
N ARG A 84 -16.79 8.22 -10.79
CA ARG A 84 -18.20 7.84 -10.98
C ARG A 84 -19.00 9.07 -11.35
N ALA A 85 -19.83 8.95 -12.37
CA ALA A 85 -20.71 10.02 -12.83
C ALA A 85 -22.15 9.53 -12.97
N TYR A 86 -23.08 10.47 -12.86
CA TYR A 86 -24.52 10.29 -12.94
C TYR A 86 -25.12 11.34 -13.86
N GLY A 87 -26.10 10.95 -14.66
CA GLY A 87 -26.83 11.86 -15.53
C GLY A 87 -28.31 11.51 -15.61
N ASP A 88 -29.14 12.55 -15.62
CA ASP A 88 -30.58 12.48 -15.82
C ASP A 88 -30.97 13.17 -17.13
N ALA A 89 -31.90 12.56 -17.86
CA ALA A 89 -32.57 13.19 -18.98
C ALA A 89 -34.03 13.45 -18.62
N ALA A 90 -34.45 14.72 -18.65
CA ALA A 90 -35.82 15.15 -18.41
C ALA A 90 -36.54 15.54 -19.71
N ASP A 91 -37.86 15.37 -19.73
CA ASP A 91 -38.69 15.89 -20.81
C ASP A 91 -38.99 17.40 -20.66
N SER A 92 -39.74 17.97 -21.60
CA SER A 92 -40.13 19.39 -21.59
C SER A 92 -40.99 19.78 -20.38
N SER A 93 -41.57 18.83 -19.65
CA SER A 93 -42.30 19.07 -18.40
C SER A 93 -41.42 19.00 -17.16
N GLY A 94 -40.13 18.68 -17.30
CA GLY A 94 -39.19 18.46 -16.20
C GLY A 94 -39.25 17.04 -15.60
N THR A 95 -40.01 16.12 -16.20
CA THR A 95 -40.12 14.74 -15.72
C THR A 95 -38.92 13.94 -16.20
N ILE A 96 -38.17 13.33 -15.27
CA ILE A 96 -37.01 12.48 -15.61
C ILE A 96 -37.47 11.22 -16.33
N ARG A 97 -37.01 11.03 -17.57
CA ARG A 97 -37.32 9.89 -18.45
C ARG A 97 -36.25 8.81 -18.46
N ALA A 98 -35.00 9.18 -18.23
CA ALA A 98 -33.89 8.25 -18.21
C ALA A 98 -32.84 8.67 -17.18
N ARG A 99 -32.17 7.67 -16.60
CA ARG A 99 -31.03 7.84 -15.69
C ARG A 99 -29.90 6.94 -16.13
N ALA A 100 -28.68 7.45 -16.07
CA ALA A 100 -27.50 6.68 -16.39
C ALA A 100 -26.40 6.95 -15.36
N TRP A 101 -25.63 5.90 -15.07
CA TRP A 101 -24.46 5.97 -14.22
C TRP A 101 -23.30 5.32 -14.94
N CYS A 102 -22.09 5.87 -14.78
CA CYS A 102 -20.90 5.29 -15.32
C CYS A 102 -19.73 5.38 -14.34
N GLU A 103 -18.78 4.49 -14.54
CA GLU A 103 -17.49 4.47 -13.84
C GLU A 103 -16.38 4.48 -14.88
N ALA A 104 -15.41 5.35 -14.69
CA ALA A 104 -14.20 5.44 -15.49
C ALA A 104 -12.97 5.29 -14.60
N ILE A 105 -12.01 4.48 -15.03
CA ILE A 105 -10.67 4.46 -14.44
C ILE A 105 -9.83 5.42 -15.25
N VAL A 106 -9.34 6.48 -14.63
CA VAL A 106 -8.53 7.54 -15.27
C VAL A 106 -7.14 7.52 -14.70
N GLN A 107 -6.13 7.53 -15.56
CA GLN A 107 -4.72 7.55 -15.15
C GLN A 107 -4.07 8.88 -15.52
N ARG A 108 -3.45 9.56 -14.55
CA ARG A 108 -2.53 10.67 -14.76
C ARG A 108 -1.18 10.13 -15.24
N THR A 109 -0.66 10.70 -16.31
CA THR A 109 0.62 10.30 -16.90
C THR A 109 1.68 11.38 -16.66
N PRO A 110 2.99 11.05 -16.69
CA PRO A 110 4.04 12.06 -16.59
C PRO A 110 4.09 12.99 -17.81
N GLU A 111 3.48 12.60 -18.93
CA GLU A 111 3.44 13.39 -20.14
C GLU A 111 2.66 14.70 -19.94
N PRO A 112 3.20 15.84 -20.40
CA PRO A 112 2.50 17.12 -20.33
C PRO A 112 1.26 17.11 -21.22
N LEU A 113 0.25 17.88 -20.82
CA LEU A 113 -0.95 18.12 -21.63
C LEU A 113 -0.55 18.84 -22.93
N LYS A 114 -1.19 18.47 -24.05
CA LYS A 114 -1.01 19.14 -25.34
C LYS A 114 -2.32 19.82 -25.75
N PRO A 115 -2.25 20.98 -26.40
CA PRO A 115 -3.43 21.62 -26.95
C PRO A 115 -4.04 20.73 -28.03
N ASP A 116 -5.35 20.78 -28.19
CA ASP A 116 -6.05 20.07 -29.24
C ASP A 116 -7.08 20.95 -29.94
N GLN A 117 -7.60 20.47 -31.08
CA GLN A 117 -8.60 21.18 -31.88
C GLN A 117 -10.02 21.08 -31.29
N SER A 118 -10.24 20.24 -30.28
CA SER A 118 -11.55 20.11 -29.64
C SER A 118 -11.90 21.31 -28.76
N GLY A 119 -10.88 22.08 -28.34
CA GLY A 119 -11.01 23.21 -27.42
C GLY A 119 -11.16 22.80 -25.96
N LEU A 120 -11.16 21.50 -25.65
CA LEU A 120 -11.18 21.00 -24.27
C LEU A 120 -9.81 21.18 -23.60
N ASN A 121 -8.72 21.05 -24.36
CA ASN A 121 -7.39 21.35 -23.87
C ASN A 121 -7.07 22.83 -24.09
N SER A 122 -6.51 23.49 -23.07
CA SER A 122 -6.08 24.89 -23.17
C SER A 122 -5.12 25.10 -24.34
N ALA A 123 -5.27 26.21 -25.07
CA ALA A 123 -4.34 26.62 -26.11
C ALA A 123 -2.91 26.90 -25.57
N GLU A 124 -2.81 27.15 -24.27
CA GLU A 124 -1.53 27.35 -23.57
C GLU A 124 -0.93 26.04 -23.05
N ALA A 125 -1.58 24.89 -23.31
CA ALA A 125 -1.11 23.61 -22.81
C ALA A 125 0.32 23.28 -23.29
N GLY A 126 1.18 22.84 -22.38
CA GLY A 126 2.56 22.45 -22.68
C GLY A 126 3.54 23.60 -22.95
N LYS A 127 3.11 24.87 -22.82
CA LYS A 127 4.02 26.04 -22.86
C LYS A 127 4.77 26.22 -21.52
N PRO A 128 5.95 26.89 -21.50
CA PRO A 128 6.66 27.18 -20.26
C PRO A 128 5.76 27.91 -19.25
N GLY A 129 5.54 27.31 -18.08
CA GLY A 129 4.62 27.82 -17.05
C GLY A 129 3.30 27.05 -16.95
N ASP A 130 2.97 26.19 -17.92
CA ASP A 130 1.90 25.22 -17.79
C ASP A 130 2.42 23.92 -17.15
N PHE A 131 1.76 23.52 -16.06
CA PHE A 131 2.08 22.31 -15.29
C PHE A 131 1.02 21.20 -15.49
N GLY A 132 0.12 21.36 -16.46
CA GLY A 132 -0.91 20.39 -16.81
C GLY A 132 -0.32 19.01 -17.15
N ARG A 133 -0.89 17.96 -16.57
CA ARG A 133 -0.56 16.56 -16.86
C ARG A 133 -1.63 15.95 -17.75
N ARG A 134 -1.21 15.08 -18.67
CA ARG A 134 -2.14 14.32 -19.51
C ARG A 134 -2.82 13.22 -18.69
N PHE A 135 -4.14 13.21 -18.72
CA PHE A 135 -4.97 12.12 -18.19
C PHE A 135 -5.44 11.22 -19.33
N ILE A 136 -5.44 9.92 -19.11
CA ILE A 136 -5.94 8.92 -20.06
C ILE A 136 -7.03 8.09 -19.39
N VAL A 137 -8.15 7.88 -20.08
CA VAL A 137 -9.18 6.94 -19.64
C VAL A 137 -8.68 5.52 -19.93
N LYS A 138 -8.43 4.73 -18.89
CA LYS A 138 -7.95 3.36 -18.99
C LYS A 138 -9.09 2.37 -19.20
N SER A 139 -10.23 2.63 -18.58
CA SER A 139 -11.45 1.86 -18.79
C SER A 139 -12.66 2.73 -18.52
N PHE A 140 -13.77 2.34 -19.14
CA PHE A 140 -15.07 2.95 -18.94
C PHE A 140 -16.12 1.84 -18.93
N ARG A 141 -17.09 1.93 -18.02
CA ARG A 141 -18.25 1.04 -18.00
C ARG A 141 -19.50 1.78 -17.53
N TRP A 142 -20.64 1.36 -18.06
CA TRP A 142 -21.94 1.74 -17.52
C TRP A 142 -22.23 0.92 -16.26
N LEU A 143 -22.79 1.57 -15.25
CA LEU A 143 -23.21 0.94 -14.01
C LEU A 143 -24.72 0.70 -14.03
N LYS A 144 -25.13 -0.44 -13.50
CA LYS A 144 -26.54 -0.67 -13.16
C LYS A 144 -26.88 0.02 -11.84
N ARG A 145 -28.18 0.19 -11.59
CA ARG A 145 -28.68 0.86 -10.38
C ARG A 145 -28.24 0.15 -9.10
N GLU A 146 -28.05 -1.16 -9.15
CA GLU A 146 -27.69 -1.99 -7.99
C GLU A 146 -26.19 -1.88 -7.63
N GLU A 147 -25.37 -1.28 -8.50
CA GLU A 147 -23.92 -1.14 -8.32
C GLU A 147 -23.51 0.24 -7.76
N ILE A 148 -24.49 1.11 -7.53
CA ILE A 148 -24.29 2.49 -7.03
C ILE A 148 -24.23 2.50 -5.51
#